data_AF-A0AB38Y451-F1
#
_entry.id   AF-A0AB38Y451-F1
#
_cell.length_a   1.000
_cell.length_b   1.000
_cell.length_c   1.000
_cell.angle_alpha   90.00
_cell.angle_beta   90.00
_cell.angle_gamma   90.00
#
_symmetry.space_group_name_H-M   'P 1'
#
loop_
_entity.id
_entity.type
_entity.pdbx_description
1 polymer ?
#
loop_
_entity_poly.entity_id
_entity_poly.type
_entity_poly.pdbx_seq_one_letter_code
_entity_poly.pdbx_strand_id
1 'polypeptide(L)'
;MSYNYLESRNRIDNILSSETLVIKKDKVPSSDDEFTYSNGIKTWVGSIFVDMVNSSKLCESSDENTARIFRALCSELIAIMKDDINFRQIGIRGAEIVCIV
;
A
#
# COMPACT_ATOMS: atom_id res chain seq x y z
N MET A 1 29.73 1.36 -0.84
CA MET A 1 29.62 0.89 0.56
C MET A 1 29.25 -0.58 0.55
N SER A 2 29.93 -1.41 1.35
CA SER A 2 29.55 -2.82 1.53
C SER A 2 28.46 -2.93 2.61
N TYR A 3 27.55 -3.89 2.46
CA TYR A 3 26.50 -4.15 3.43
C TYR A 3 27.07 -4.64 4.76
N ASN A 4 26.67 -4.01 5.87
CA ASN A 4 27.07 -4.41 7.23
C ASN A 4 25.98 -5.27 7.88
N TYR A 5 26.18 -6.59 7.88
CA TYR A 5 25.23 -7.53 8.46
C TYR A 5 25.18 -7.45 10.00
N LEU A 6 26.27 -7.02 10.67
CA LEU A 6 26.31 -6.88 12.13
C LEU A 6 25.40 -5.75 12.61
N GLU A 7 25.45 -4.59 11.92
CA GLU A 7 24.50 -3.50 12.19
C GLU A 7 23.06 -3.92 11.93
N SER A 8 22.82 -4.73 10.90
CA SER A 8 21.49 -5.23 10.58
C SER A 8 20.97 -6.17 11.66
N ARG A 9 21.82 -7.06 12.17
CA ARG A 9 21.50 -7.91 13.32
C ARG A 9 21.16 -7.06 14.55
N ASN A 10 21.97 -6.05 14.87
CA ASN A 10 21.70 -5.17 16.01
C ASN A 10 20.35 -4.45 15.88
N ARG A 11 19.98 -3.99 14.67
CA ARG A 11 18.66 -3.41 14.41
C ARG A 11 17.53 -4.41 14.66
N ILE A 12 17.67 -5.64 14.19
CA ILE A 12 16.68 -6.70 14.41
C ILE A 12 16.53 -6.98 15.91
N ASP A 13 17.64 -7.19 16.62
CA ASP A 13 17.64 -7.45 18.06
C ASP A 13 16.98 -6.30 18.83
N ASN A 14 17.23 -5.04 18.45
CA ASN A 14 16.58 -3.87 19.03
C ASN A 14 15.07 -3.83 18.77
N ILE A 15 14.59 -4.16 17.56
CA ILE A 15 13.16 -4.19 17.26
C ILE A 15 12.47 -5.29 18.08
N LEU A 16 13.03 -6.50 18.10
CA LEU A 16 12.46 -7.66 18.79
C LEU A 16 12.44 -7.51 20.31
N SER A 17 13.34 -6.70 20.88
CA SER A 17 13.39 -6.40 22.30
C SER A 17 12.63 -5.14 22.70
N SER A 18 12.19 -4.32 21.74
CA SER A 18 11.43 -3.10 22.00
C SER A 18 9.95 -3.39 22.31
N GLU A 19 9.35 -2.57 23.17
CA GLU A 19 7.91 -2.62 23.42
C GLU A 19 7.16 -1.99 22.24
N THR A 20 6.17 -2.71 21.69
CA THR A 20 5.29 -2.22 20.63
C THR A 20 3.84 -2.30 21.08
N LEU A 21 3.26 -1.16 21.43
CA LEU A 21 1.89 -1.11 21.96
C LEU A 21 0.86 -1.30 20.84
N VAL A 22 -0.05 -2.26 21.02
CA VAL A 22 -1.17 -2.48 20.10
C VAL A 22 -2.41 -1.72 20.60
N ILE A 23 -2.76 -0.66 19.90
CA ILE A 23 -3.84 0.26 20.25
C ILE A 23 -5.09 -0.11 19.43
N LYS A 24 -6.23 -0.31 20.10
CA LYS A 24 -7.51 -0.50 19.41
C LYS A 24 -8.08 0.87 19.00
N LYS A 25 -8.51 0.98 17.75
CA LYS A 25 -9.18 2.18 17.22
C LYS A 25 -10.43 1.77 16.44
N ASP A 26 -11.39 2.67 16.36
CA ASP A 26 -12.64 2.42 15.63
C ASP A 26 -12.47 2.48 14.11
N LYS A 27 -11.47 3.24 13.64
CA LYS A 27 -11.12 3.39 12.22
C LYS A 27 -9.61 3.46 12.01
N VAL A 28 -9.17 3.20 10.79
CA VAL A 28 -7.78 3.47 10.36
C VAL A 28 -7.53 4.98 10.46
N PRO A 29 -6.42 5.43 11.07
CA PRO A 29 -6.02 6.83 11.08
C PRO A 29 -5.94 7.45 9.70
N SER A 30 -6.38 8.71 9.57
CA SER A 30 -6.24 9.46 8.32
C SER A 30 -4.87 10.14 8.18
N SER A 31 -4.11 10.28 9.27
CA SER A 31 -2.76 10.85 9.26
C SER A 31 -1.71 9.76 9.44
N ASP A 32 -0.65 9.84 8.63
CA ASP A 32 0.52 8.97 8.73
C ASP A 32 1.27 9.16 10.06
N ASP A 33 1.15 10.34 10.70
CA ASP A 33 1.80 10.64 11.98
C ASP A 33 1.30 9.74 13.14
N GLU A 34 0.13 9.13 12.99
CA GLU A 34 -0.41 8.19 13.98
C GLU A 34 0.24 6.81 13.91
N PHE A 35 1.01 6.52 12.84
CA PHE A 35 1.80 5.31 12.67
C PHE A 35 3.25 5.60 13.04
N THR A 36 3.72 4.95 14.11
CA THR A 36 5.06 5.12 14.66
C THR A 36 5.82 3.80 14.57
N TYR A 37 7.14 3.84 14.74
CA TYR A 37 7.97 2.63 14.79
C TYR A 37 7.76 1.77 16.05
N SER A 38 6.96 2.24 17.02
CA SER A 38 6.75 1.59 18.31
C SER A 38 5.26 1.35 18.63
N ASN A 39 4.37 1.42 17.63
CA ASN A 39 2.96 1.12 17.83
C ASN A 39 2.39 0.21 16.73
N GLY A 40 1.30 -0.46 17.08
CA GLY A 40 0.43 -1.18 16.16
C GLY A 40 -1.02 -0.72 16.35
N ILE A 41 -1.80 -0.69 15.28
CA ILE A 41 -3.21 -0.28 15.34
C ILE A 41 -4.10 -1.46 14.96
N LYS A 42 -5.05 -1.79 15.83
CA LYS A 42 -6.05 -2.83 15.61
C LYS A 42 -7.41 -2.20 15.37
N THR A 43 -7.93 -2.37 14.17
CA THR A 43 -9.23 -1.82 13.75
C THR A 43 -9.83 -2.68 12.64
N TRP A 44 -11.10 -2.43 12.29
CA TRP A 44 -11.72 -3.01 11.11
C TRP A 44 -11.28 -2.24 9.87
N VAL A 45 -11.01 -2.98 8.79
CA VAL A 45 -10.48 -2.41 7.55
C VAL A 45 -11.26 -2.99 6.37
N GLY A 46 -11.62 -2.13 5.41
CA GLY A 46 -12.09 -2.53 4.10
C GLY A 46 -10.94 -2.53 3.10
N SER A 47 -10.96 -3.47 2.14
CA SER A 47 -10.02 -3.46 1.04
C SER A 47 -10.75 -3.74 -0.26
N ILE A 48 -10.45 -2.94 -1.28
CA ILE A 48 -10.97 -3.09 -2.64
C ILE A 48 -9.81 -3.48 -3.54
N PHE A 49 -9.99 -4.56 -4.27
CA PHE A 49 -9.04 -5.05 -5.26
C PHE A 49 -9.69 -4.91 -6.64
N VAL A 50 -9.04 -4.15 -7.51
CA VAL A 50 -9.48 -3.93 -8.90
C VAL A 50 -8.41 -4.49 -9.83
N ASP A 51 -8.83 -5.39 -10.70
CA ASP A 51 -8.00 -5.96 -11.76
C ASP A 51 -8.66 -5.72 -13.13
N MET A 52 -7.83 -5.39 -14.12
CA MET A 52 -8.27 -5.23 -15.49
C MET A 52 -8.39 -6.60 -16.14
N VAL A 53 -9.61 -6.97 -16.53
CA VAL A 53 -9.88 -8.25 -17.19
C VAL A 53 -9.01 -8.41 -18.43
N ASN A 54 -8.35 -9.56 -18.56
CA ASN A 54 -7.43 -9.89 -19.66
C ASN A 54 -6.21 -8.94 -19.80
N SER A 55 -5.80 -8.26 -18.73
CA SER A 55 -4.61 -7.42 -18.71
C SER A 55 -3.35 -8.15 -19.20
N SER A 56 -3.19 -9.44 -18.89
CA SER A 56 -2.07 -10.27 -19.37
C SER A 56 -1.94 -10.25 -20.90
N LYS A 57 -3.06 -10.34 -21.61
CA LYS A 57 -3.08 -10.32 -23.08
C LYS A 57 -2.76 -8.92 -23.62
N LEU A 58 -3.26 -7.88 -22.95
CA LEU A 58 -2.93 -6.50 -23.31
C LEU A 58 -1.41 -6.24 -23.21
N CYS A 59 -0.79 -6.77 -22.16
CA CYS A 59 0.64 -6.69 -21.91
C CYS A 59 1.52 -7.43 -22.94
N GLU A 60 0.97 -8.31 -23.78
CA GLU A 60 1.76 -9.00 -24.82
C GLU A 60 2.37 -8.02 -25.84
N SER A 61 1.69 -6.89 -26.12
CA SER A 61 2.19 -5.86 -27.05
C SER A 61 3.17 -4.89 -26.39
N SER A 62 3.00 -4.60 -25.10
CA SER A 62 3.85 -3.71 -24.29
C SER A 62 4.23 -2.38 -24.98
N ASP A 63 3.30 -1.80 -25.73
CA ASP A 63 3.50 -0.57 -26.52
C ASP A 63 2.98 0.70 -25.83
N GLU A 64 3.12 1.86 -26.49
CA GLU A 64 2.60 3.13 -25.98
C GLU A 64 1.07 3.11 -25.78
N ASN A 65 0.32 2.35 -26.58
CA ASN A 65 -1.12 2.24 -26.43
C ASN A 65 -1.47 1.53 -25.11
N THR A 66 -0.80 0.42 -24.85
CA THR A 66 -0.90 -0.33 -23.60
C THR A 66 -0.60 0.57 -22.40
N ALA A 67 0.50 1.32 -22.45
CA ALA A 67 0.86 2.27 -21.39
C ALA A 67 -0.20 3.37 -21.18
N ARG A 68 -0.78 3.91 -22.26
CA ARG A 68 -1.85 4.92 -22.17
C ARG A 68 -3.13 4.36 -21.55
N ILE A 69 -3.50 3.14 -21.87
CA ILE A 69 -4.68 2.47 -21.30
C ILE A 69 -4.51 2.28 -19.79
N PHE A 70 -3.37 1.73 -19.34
CA PHE A 70 -3.10 1.57 -17.91
C PHE A 70 -3.07 2.92 -17.19
N ARG A 71 -2.41 3.94 -17.75
CA ARG A 71 -2.37 5.27 -17.15
C ARG A 71 -3.76 5.89 -17.02
N ALA A 72 -4.61 5.76 -18.04
CA ALA A 72 -5.98 6.26 -17.99
C ALA A 72 -6.80 5.55 -16.91
N LEU A 73 -6.76 4.21 -16.86
CA LEU A 73 -7.47 3.45 -15.84
C LEU A 73 -7.00 3.82 -14.43
N CYS A 74 -5.68 3.81 -14.18
CA CYS A 74 -5.11 4.16 -12.89
C CYS A 74 -5.49 5.59 -12.48
N SER A 75 -5.43 6.55 -13.41
CA SER A 75 -5.81 7.95 -13.14
C SER A 75 -7.23 8.05 -12.57
N GLU A 76 -8.20 7.43 -13.24
CA GLU A 76 -9.60 7.54 -12.84
C GLU A 76 -9.91 6.74 -11.57
N LEU A 77 -9.33 5.55 -11.40
CA LEU A 77 -9.49 4.79 -10.16
C LEU A 77 -8.89 5.53 -8.96
N ILE A 78 -7.71 6.13 -9.12
CA ILE A 78 -7.11 6.95 -8.05
C ILE A 78 -8.01 8.15 -7.73
N ALA A 79 -8.56 8.82 -8.74
CA ALA A 79 -9.44 9.96 -8.55
C ALA A 79 -10.71 9.58 -7.76
N ILE A 80 -11.39 8.50 -8.17
CA ILE A 80 -12.58 7.98 -7.49
C ILE A 80 -12.27 7.57 -6.06
N MET A 81 -11.18 6.81 -5.84
CA MET A 81 -10.84 6.34 -4.50
C MET A 81 -10.46 7.49 -3.57
N LYS A 82 -9.74 8.51 -4.06
CA LYS A 82 -9.32 9.66 -3.24
C LYS A 82 -10.46 10.61 -2.87
N ASP A 83 -11.60 10.55 -3.55
CA ASP A 83 -12.78 11.34 -3.22
C ASP A 83 -13.54 10.77 -2.00
N ASP A 84 -13.30 9.50 -1.63
CA ASP A 84 -13.89 8.89 -0.44
C ASP A 84 -13.16 9.33 0.85
N ILE A 85 -13.91 9.80 1.85
CA ILE A 85 -13.38 10.22 3.15
C ILE A 85 -12.73 9.07 3.96
N ASN A 86 -13.08 7.83 3.64
CA ASN A 86 -12.51 6.63 4.24
C ASN A 86 -11.23 6.19 3.54
N PHE A 87 -10.84 6.78 2.41
CA PHE A 87 -9.57 6.48 1.75
C PHE A 87 -8.38 6.57 2.70
N ARG A 88 -7.50 5.56 2.69
CA ARG A 88 -6.26 5.54 3.48
C ARG A 88 -5.03 5.31 2.67
N GLN A 89 -5.04 4.31 1.81
CA GLN A 89 -3.86 3.96 1.04
C GLN A 89 -4.26 3.35 -0.29
N ILE A 90 -3.47 3.65 -1.32
CA ILE A 90 -3.55 2.99 -2.61
C ILE A 90 -2.19 2.37 -2.96
N GLY A 91 -2.23 1.14 -3.44
CA GLY A 91 -1.08 0.42 -3.99
C GLY A 91 -1.38 0.02 -5.42
N ILE A 92 -0.42 0.23 -6.32
CA ILE A 92 -0.51 -0.20 -7.73
C ILE A 92 0.57 -1.23 -7.97
N ARG A 93 0.19 -2.43 -8.42
CA ARG A 93 1.10 -3.54 -8.72
C ARG A 93 0.76 -4.12 -10.09
N GLY A 94 1.42 -3.61 -11.12
CA GLY A 94 1.11 -4.00 -12.50
C GLY A 94 -0.29 -3.55 -12.90
N ALA A 95 -1.14 -4.49 -13.31
CA ALA A 95 -2.54 -4.23 -13.67
C ALA A 95 -3.50 -4.20 -12.48
N GLU A 96 -3.02 -4.60 -11.30
CA GLU A 96 -3.81 -4.70 -10.07
C GLU A 96 -3.67 -3.42 -9.26
N ILE A 97 -4.81 -2.90 -8.79
CA ILE A 97 -4.89 -1.77 -7.87
C ILE A 97 -5.55 -2.26 -6.59
N VAL A 98 -4.91 -1.98 -5.46
CA VAL A 98 -5.40 -2.27 -4.13
C VAL A 98 -5.66 -0.95 -3.40
N CYS A 99 -6.85 -0.79 -2.86
CA CYS A 99 -7.20 0.37 -2.05
C CYS A 99 -7.66 -0.07 -0.66
N ILE A 100 -7.11 0.57 0.35
CA ILE A 100 -7.50 0.43 1.74
C ILE A 100 -8.44 1.59 2.09
N VAL A 101 -9.62 1.22 2.61
CA VAL A 101 -10.68 2.13 3.06
C VAL A 101 -11.10 1.81 4.49
#